data_AF-A0A0D1JCA4-F1
#
_entry.id   AF-A0A0D1JCA4-F1
#
_cell.length_a   1.000
_cell.length_b   1.000
_cell.length_c   1.000
_cell.angle_alpha   90.00
_cell.angle_beta   90.00
_cell.angle_gamma   90.00
#
_symmetry.space_group_name_H-M   'P 1'
#
loop_
_entity.id
_entity.type
_entity.pdbx_description
1 polymer ?
#
loop_
_entity_poly.entity_id
_entity_poly.type
_entity_poly.pdbx_seq_one_letter_code
_entity_poly.pdbx_strand_id
1 'polypeptide(L)' 'MGRLENKTAVITGAATGIGQATAEVFANEGARVMIGDINTDQMEETVDAIRKKRRTGRILSPRCVR' A
#
# COMPACT_ATOMS: atom_id res chain seq x y z
N MET A 1 -17.66 -3.62 8.31
CA MET A 1 -17.07 -4.51 7.29
C MET A 1 -16.54 -3.64 6.18
N GLY A 2 -15.26 -3.74 5.84
CA GLY A 2 -14.64 -2.88 4.82
C GLY A 2 -14.96 -3.39 3.42
N ARG A 3 -15.13 -2.49 2.43
CA ARG A 3 -15.53 -2.88 1.06
C ARG A 3 -14.53 -3.84 0.39
N LEU A 4 -13.26 -3.76 0.78
CA LEU A 4 -12.15 -4.54 0.22
C LEU A 4 -11.62 -5.61 1.16
N GLU A 5 -12.39 -5.96 2.17
CA GLU A 5 -12.03 -7.01 3.12
C GLU A 5 -11.77 -8.35 2.38
N ASN A 6 -10.68 -9.02 2.72
CA ASN A 6 -10.20 -10.25 2.06
C ASN A 6 -9.85 -10.12 0.57
N LYS A 7 -9.77 -8.90 0.02
CA LYS A 7 -9.27 -8.68 -1.34
C LYS A 7 -7.77 -8.40 -1.36
N THR A 8 -7.14 -8.74 -2.48
CA THR A 8 -5.75 -8.38 -2.76
C THR A 8 -5.74 -7.32 -3.86
N ALA A 9 -4.97 -6.25 -3.67
CA ALA A 9 -4.80 -5.16 -4.63
C ALA A 9 -3.32 -4.92 -4.91
N VAL A 10 -2.98 -4.66 -6.17
CA VAL A 10 -1.63 -4.27 -6.61
C VAL A 10 -1.70 -2.83 -7.10
N ILE A 11 -0.85 -1.96 -6.56
CA ILE A 11 -0.84 -0.53 -6.86
C ILE A 11 0.55 -0.14 -7.34
N THR A 12 0.63 0.33 -8.57
CA THR A 12 1.84 0.89 -9.20
C THR A 12 1.84 2.41 -9.08
N GLY A 13 3.01 3.04 -9.02
CA GLY A 13 3.10 4.50 -8.84
C GLY A 13 2.69 4.92 -7.42
N ALA A 14 2.92 4.04 -6.44
CA ALA A 14 2.42 4.18 -5.08
C ALA A 14 3.34 4.98 -4.15
N ALA A 15 4.50 5.47 -4.63
CA ALA A 15 5.40 6.24 -3.81
C ALA A 15 4.84 7.60 -3.41
N THR A 16 3.98 8.21 -4.24
CA THR A 16 3.42 9.54 -3.98
C THR A 16 2.00 9.72 -4.53
N GLY A 17 1.38 10.85 -4.18
CA GLY A 17 0.17 11.35 -4.83
C GLY A 17 -1.01 10.39 -4.74
N ILE A 18 -1.65 10.15 -5.89
CA ILE A 18 -2.87 9.33 -5.97
C ILE A 18 -2.57 7.86 -5.63
N GLY A 19 -1.42 7.32 -6.07
CA GLY A 19 -1.06 5.93 -5.77
C GLY A 19 -0.88 5.70 -4.28
N GLN A 20 -0.20 6.62 -3.60
CA GLN A 20 -0.06 6.62 -2.13
C GLN A 20 -1.43 6.70 -1.43
N ALA A 21 -2.27 7.68 -1.81
CA ALA A 21 -3.59 7.84 -1.21
C ALA A 21 -4.49 6.61 -1.44
N THR A 22 -4.41 6.00 -2.62
CA THR A 22 -5.14 4.78 -2.96
C THR A 22 -4.67 3.61 -2.10
N ALA A 23 -3.36 3.46 -1.91
CA ALA A 23 -2.79 2.44 -1.04
C ALA A 23 -3.24 2.60 0.41
N GLU A 24 -3.32 3.83 0.92
CA GLU A 24 -3.86 4.14 2.25
C GLU A 24 -5.35 3.75 2.39
N VAL A 25 -6.20 4.14 1.43
CA VAL A 25 -7.64 3.84 1.49
C VAL A 25 -7.89 2.34 1.40
N PHE A 26 -7.26 1.65 0.44
CA PHE A 26 -7.41 0.20 0.27
C PHE A 26 -6.92 -0.55 1.52
N ALA A 27 -5.84 -0.05 2.11
CA ALA A 27 -5.29 -0.58 3.33
C ALA A 27 -6.23 -0.47 4.53
N ASN A 28 -6.96 0.64 4.63
CA ASN A 28 -7.96 0.90 5.66
C ASN A 28 -9.26 0.13 5.44
N GLU A 29 -9.63 -0.13 4.19
CA GLU A 29 -10.79 -0.97 3.84
C GLU A 29 -10.56 -2.48 4.07
N GLY A 30 -9.39 -2.88 4.59
CA GLY A 30 -9.08 -4.27 4.95
C GLY A 30 -8.46 -5.09 3.83
N ALA A 31 -8.04 -4.46 2.73
CA ALA A 31 -7.36 -5.14 1.64
C ALA A 31 -5.93 -5.57 2.02
N ARG A 32 -5.45 -6.61 1.34
CA ARG A 32 -4.02 -6.94 1.23
C ARG A 32 -3.46 -6.14 0.07
N VAL A 33 -2.60 -5.17 0.35
CA VAL A 33 -2.11 -4.23 -0.67
C VAL A 33 -0.65 -4.55 -0.97
N MET A 34 -0.34 -4.72 -2.25
CA MET A 34 1.01 -4.79 -2.78
C MET A 34 1.30 -3.46 -3.47
N ILE A 35 2.38 -2.79 -3.10
CA ILE A 35 2.74 -1.51 -3.73
C ILE A 35 4.06 -1.62 -4.49
N GLY A 36 4.16 -0.93 -5.62
CA GLY A 36 5.38 -0.87 -6.44
C GLY A 36 5.59 0.51 -7.05
N ASP A 37 6.83 0.95 -7.06
CA ASP A 37 7.26 2.22 -7.65
C ASP A 37 8.72 2.14 -8.12
N ILE A 38 9.12 3.06 -8.99
CA ILE A 38 10.53 3.22 -9.39
C ILE A 38 11.32 3.87 -8.26
N ASN A 39 10.68 4.75 -7.48
CA ASN A 39 11.31 5.41 -6.35
C ASN A 39 11.15 4.55 -5.10
N THR A 40 12.15 3.73 -4.83
CA THR A 40 12.15 2.79 -3.71
C THR A 40 12.11 3.47 -2.35
N ASP A 41 12.80 4.60 -2.21
CA ASP A 41 12.94 5.29 -0.92
C ASP A 41 11.59 5.89 -0.49
N GLN A 42 10.94 6.61 -1.40
CA GLN A 42 9.59 7.16 -1.15
C GLN A 42 8.52 6.07 -1.02
N MET A 43 8.69 4.95 -1.73
CA MET A 43 7.83 3.78 -1.55
C MET A 43 7.96 3.23 -0.12
N GLU A 44 9.18 3.08 0.41
CA GLU A 44 9.40 2.62 1.79
C GLU A 44 8.79 3.57 2.82
N GLU A 45 8.92 4.89 2.63
CA GLU A 45 8.24 5.88 3.48
C GLU A 45 6.71 5.71 3.46
N THR A 46 6.14 5.47 2.28
CA THR A 46 4.70 5.21 2.13
C THR A 46 4.28 3.91 2.84
N VAL A 47 5.07 2.84 2.73
CA VAL A 47 4.82 1.58 3.43
C VAL A 47 4.77 1.81 4.93
N ASP A 48 5.75 2.55 5.46
CA ASP A 48 5.86 2.81 6.89
C ASP A 48 4.75 3.74 7.39
N ALA A 49 4.37 4.74 6.60
CA ALA A 49 3.21 5.58 6.87
C ALA A 49 1.92 4.75 6.95
N ILE A 50 1.69 3.85 5.98
CA ILE A 50 0.51 2.97 5.97
C ILE A 50 0.54 1.99 7.13
N ARG A 51 1.70 1.43 7.49
CA ARG A 51 1.86 0.51 8.63
C ARG A 51 1.53 1.19 9.96
N LYS A 52 1.99 2.42 10.16
CA LYS A 52 1.71 3.20 11.38
C LYS A 52 0.23 3.56 11.53
N LYS A 53 -0.47 3.81 10.43
CA LYS A 53 -1.89 4.21 10.43
C LYS A 53 -2.88 3.03 10.53
N ARG A 54 -2.42 1.78 10.39
CA ARG A 54 -3.32 0.66 10.03
C ARG A 54 -4.03 -0.05 11.18
N ARG A 55 -5.27 -0.48 10.92
CA ARG A 55 -6.10 -1.32 11.83
C ARG A 55 -6.43 -2.74 11.33
N THR A 56 -6.49 -3.02 10.01
CA THR A 56 -7.13 -4.27 9.52
C THR A 56 -6.52 -4.96 8.28
N GLY A 57 -5.72 -4.30 7.45
CA GLY A 57 -5.13 -4.92 6.23
C GLY A 57 -3.64 -5.30 6.35
N ARG A 58 -3.10 -6.02 5.36
CA ARG A 58 -1.65 -6.35 5.25
C ARG A 58 -1.01 -5.62 4.07
N ILE A 59 0.18 -5.03 4.23
CA ILE A 59 0.88 -4.31 3.14
C ILE A 59 2.17 -5.06 2.87
N LEU A 60 2.38 -5.37 1.61
CA LEU A 60 3.57 -6.03 1.12
C LEU A 60 4.27 -5.01 0.23
N SER A 61 5.47 -4.62 0.61
CA SER A 61 6.43 -4.04 -0.32
C SER A 61 7.23 -5.18 -0.91
N PRO A 62 6.93 -5.64 -2.14
CA PRO A 62 7.96 -6.30 -2.93
C PRO A 62 9.12 -5.30 -3.02
N ARG A 63 10.27 -5.66 -2.45
CA ARG A 63 11.50 -5.02 -2.89
C ARG A 63 11.55 -5.35 -4.38
N CYS A 64 11.40 -4.35 -5.24
CA CYS A 64 11.54 -4.52 -6.68
C CYS A 64 13.01 -4.92 -6.88
N VAL A 65 13.30 -6.22 -6.76
CA VAL A 65 14.65 -6.75 -6.97
C VAL A 65 14.86 -6.63 -8.45
N ARG A 66 15.75 -5.70 -8.83
CA ARG A 66 16.26 -5.60 -10.19
C ARG A 66 16.93 -6.91 -10.60
#